data_AF-A0A7V8WTW5-F1
#
_entry.id   AF-A0A7V8WTW5-F1
#
_cell.length_a   1.000
_cell.length_b   1.000
_cell.length_c   1.000
_cell.angle_alpha   90.00
_cell.angle_beta   90.00
_cell.angle_gamma   90.00
#
_symmetry.space_group_name_H-M   'P 1'
#
loop_
_entity.id
_entity.type
_entity.pdbx_description
1 polymer ?
#
loop_
_entity_poly.entity_id
_entity_poly.type
_entity_poly.pdbx_seq_one_letter_code
_entity_poly.pdbx_strand_id
1 'polypeptide(L)'
;MQTSTSRDVRIDPRQEGFAREDWPRDSILSGFVATFAMSATLALAYGFANAVGDANGGTLLSWFAGLTENDLMQRMGNELVLAMILNLIMGLVWAVIYGRFAEPVLRGSGWRKGVLFSLVPFLLSIIIFLPLVGAGFLGMDVDAGPLPVLGNLILHLVYGAVLGAMFAIETDSGLAGESGEHLAAVDAEKGAAIGVAIGGVVGVIAGWLIGPGLDDLAERSTIAVAGAFAGAAIGILIGSLAGMREQSDGHHLT
;
A
#
# COMPACT_ATOMS: atom_id res chain seq x y z
N MET A 1 34.35 49.35 -7.54
CA MET A 1 33.73 49.30 -6.19
C MET A 1 32.25 48.99 -6.40
N GLN A 2 31.88 47.71 -6.41
CA GLN A 2 30.53 47.23 -6.70
C GLN A 2 30.05 46.48 -5.47
N THR A 3 29.08 47.05 -4.77
CA THR A 3 28.47 46.50 -3.56
C THR A 3 27.49 45.40 -3.95
N SER A 4 27.86 44.15 -3.69
CA SER A 4 26.98 42.99 -3.79
C SER A 4 25.88 43.10 -2.73
N THR A 5 24.66 43.41 -3.17
CA THR A 5 23.44 43.35 -2.36
C THR A 5 23.07 41.88 -2.17
N SER A 6 23.52 41.30 -1.06
CA SER A 6 23.00 40.05 -0.51
C SER A 6 21.49 40.21 -0.27
N ARG A 7 20.66 39.64 -1.15
CA ARG A 7 19.23 39.47 -0.88
C ARG A 7 19.11 38.40 0.19
N ASP A 8 18.93 38.87 1.41
CA ASP A 8 18.54 38.08 2.56
C ASP A 8 17.14 37.51 2.28
N VAL A 9 17.10 36.27 1.77
CA VAL A 9 15.84 35.52 1.58
C VAL A 9 15.35 35.16 2.97
N ARG A 10 14.57 36.07 3.54
CA ARG A 10 13.89 35.87 4.82
C ARG A 10 12.83 34.78 4.60
N ILE A 11 13.18 33.54 4.92
CA ILE A 11 12.21 32.43 5.01
C ILE A 11 11.23 32.81 6.11
N ASP A 12 9.96 33.02 5.74
CA ASP A 12 8.90 33.37 6.68
C ASP A 12 8.58 32.14 7.54
N PRO A 13 8.81 32.18 8.87
CA PRO A 13 8.56 31.05 9.76
C PRO A 13 7.06 30.78 10.01
N ARG A 14 6.15 31.47 9.32
CA ARG A 14 4.69 31.39 9.55
C ARG A 14 3.91 30.53 8.56
N GLN A 15 4.52 29.53 7.91
CA GLN A 15 3.73 28.47 7.26
C GLN A 15 3.24 27.43 8.29
N GLU A 16 2.65 27.90 9.39
CA GLU A 16 1.95 27.05 10.34
C GLU A 16 0.50 26.83 9.83
N GLY A 17 0.21 25.62 9.33
CA GLY A 17 -1.15 25.09 9.27
C GLY A 17 -1.79 24.86 7.89
N PHE A 18 -1.12 25.19 6.79
CA PHE A 18 -1.64 24.85 5.45
C PHE A 18 -1.07 23.51 4.98
N ALA A 19 -1.96 22.64 4.48
CA ALA A 19 -1.56 21.38 3.87
C ALA A 19 -0.64 21.66 2.68
N ARG A 20 0.54 21.02 2.66
CA ARG A 20 1.61 21.18 1.64
C ARG A 20 1.04 21.11 0.23
N GLU A 21 1.39 21.99 -0.72
CA GLU A 21 0.75 22.00 -2.05
C GLU A 21 0.74 20.63 -2.76
N ASP A 22 1.75 19.79 -2.53
CA ASP A 22 1.90 18.45 -3.13
C ASP A 22 1.20 17.32 -2.37
N TRP A 23 0.58 17.61 -1.22
CA TRP A 23 -0.05 16.61 -0.34
C TRP A 23 -1.02 15.64 -1.05
N PRO A 24 -1.81 16.04 -2.07
CA PRO A 24 -2.72 15.11 -2.74
C PRO A 24 -1.97 14.04 -3.52
N ARG A 25 -0.90 14.41 -4.24
CA ARG A 25 -0.07 13.49 -5.02
C ARG A 25 0.59 12.48 -4.09
N ASP A 26 1.23 12.97 -3.03
CA ASP A 26 1.95 12.17 -2.04
C ASP A 26 1.00 11.20 -1.35
N SER A 27 -0.22 11.65 -1.02
CA SER A 27 -1.28 10.81 -0.45
C SER A 27 -1.66 9.67 -1.37
N ILE A 28 -1.88 9.93 -2.66
CA ILE A 28 -2.31 8.91 -3.61
C ILE A 28 -1.21 7.86 -3.82
N LEU A 29 0.04 8.30 -4.03
CA LEU A 29 1.17 7.39 -4.25
C LEU A 29 1.45 6.53 -3.02
N SER A 30 1.54 7.15 -1.83
CA SER A 30 1.74 6.42 -0.58
C SER A 30 0.59 5.48 -0.25
N GLY A 31 -0.66 5.89 -0.51
CA GLY A 31 -1.85 5.06 -0.35
C GLY A 31 -1.88 3.84 -1.26
N PHE A 32 -1.48 4.01 -2.52
CA PHE A 32 -1.37 2.91 -3.48
C PHE A 32 -0.35 1.87 -3.00
N VAL A 33 0.86 2.31 -2.63
CA VAL A 33 1.93 1.42 -2.15
C VAL A 33 1.53 0.72 -0.84
N ALA A 34 0.90 1.45 0.08
CA ALA A 34 0.41 0.89 1.35
C ALA A 34 -0.69 -0.17 1.15
N THR A 35 -1.64 0.10 0.24
CA THR A 35 -2.70 -0.86 -0.11
C THR A 35 -2.09 -2.13 -0.68
N PHE A 36 -1.13 -1.99 -1.60
CA PHE A 36 -0.43 -3.13 -2.20
C PHE A 36 0.31 -3.96 -1.13
N ALA A 37 1.04 -3.31 -0.23
CA ALA A 37 1.74 -3.99 0.87
C ALA A 37 0.76 -4.73 1.80
N MET A 38 -0.38 -4.12 2.12
CA MET A 38 -1.45 -4.76 2.89
C MET A 38 -2.03 -5.98 2.16
N SER A 39 -2.33 -5.87 0.87
CA SER A 39 -2.86 -6.97 0.07
C SER A 39 -1.86 -8.12 -0.07
N ALA A 40 -0.56 -7.83 -0.25
CA ALA A 40 0.49 -8.84 -0.24
C ALA A 40 0.58 -9.55 1.13
N THR A 41 0.48 -8.79 2.22
CA THR A 41 0.46 -9.34 3.59
C THR A 41 -0.74 -10.26 3.80
N LEU A 42 -1.93 -9.85 3.33
CA LEU A 42 -3.13 -10.67 3.40
C LEU A 42 -2.98 -11.98 2.61
N ALA A 43 -2.46 -11.90 1.38
CA ALA A 43 -2.23 -13.08 0.56
C ALA A 43 -1.25 -14.07 1.23
N LEU A 44 -0.16 -13.57 1.80
CA LEU A 44 0.81 -14.39 2.54
C LEU A 44 0.18 -15.02 3.80
N ALA A 45 -0.58 -14.23 4.57
CA ALA A 45 -1.25 -14.72 5.77
C ALA A 45 -2.31 -15.79 5.44
N TYR A 46 -3.09 -15.59 4.38
CA TYR A 46 -4.07 -16.55 3.89
C TYR A 46 -3.40 -17.85 3.41
N GLY A 47 -2.35 -17.74 2.60
CA GLY A 47 -1.59 -18.92 2.15
C GLY A 47 -0.99 -19.72 3.30
N PHE A 48 -0.47 -19.04 4.32
CA PHE A 48 0.02 -19.68 5.54
C PHE A 48 -1.10 -20.36 6.34
N ALA A 49 -2.23 -19.68 6.55
CA ALA A 49 -3.38 -20.24 7.25
C ALA A 49 -3.91 -21.50 6.55
N ASN A 50 -3.99 -21.48 5.22
CA ASN A 50 -4.45 -22.62 4.42
C ASN A 50 -3.47 -23.81 4.48
N ALA A 51 -2.16 -23.55 4.59
CA ALA A 51 -1.16 -24.61 4.67
C ALA A 51 -1.08 -25.30 6.04
N VAL A 52 -1.47 -24.59 7.11
CA VAL A 52 -1.35 -25.06 8.51
C VAL A 52 -2.70 -25.45 9.12
N GLY A 53 -3.81 -24.95 8.55
CA GLY A 53 -5.16 -25.22 9.02
C GLY A 53 -5.51 -26.70 9.02
N ASP A 54 -6.08 -27.17 10.12
CA ASP A 54 -6.65 -28.51 10.25
C ASP A 54 -7.86 -28.48 11.19
N ALA A 55 -9.05 -28.72 10.66
CA ALA A 55 -10.30 -28.73 11.42
C ALA A 55 -10.34 -29.83 12.50
N ASN A 56 -9.58 -30.91 12.33
CA ASN A 56 -9.47 -32.00 13.30
C ASN A 56 -8.23 -31.86 14.20
N GLY A 57 -7.45 -30.80 14.01
CA GLY A 57 -6.23 -30.53 14.74
C GLY A 57 -6.48 -29.97 16.15
N GLY A 58 -5.39 -29.55 16.80
CA GLY A 58 -5.48 -28.80 18.06
C GLY A 58 -6.12 -27.42 17.86
N THR A 59 -6.46 -26.75 18.96
CA THR A 59 -7.19 -25.46 18.96
C THR A 59 -6.64 -24.41 18.01
N LEU A 60 -5.31 -24.28 17.91
CA LEU A 60 -4.69 -23.30 17.02
C LEU A 60 -4.84 -23.67 15.54
N LEU A 61 -4.71 -24.97 15.20
CA LEU A 61 -4.85 -25.44 13.82
C LEU A 61 -6.31 -25.36 13.38
N SER A 62 -7.26 -25.66 14.28
CA SER A 62 -8.68 -25.51 14.00
C SER A 62 -9.07 -24.04 13.78
N TRP A 63 -8.43 -23.10 14.50
CA TRP A 63 -8.65 -21.67 14.24
C TRP A 63 -8.12 -21.22 12.88
N PHE A 64 -6.97 -21.72 12.44
CA PHE A 64 -6.46 -21.44 11.10
C PHE A 64 -7.37 -22.02 10.02
N ALA A 65 -7.90 -23.23 10.23
CA ALA A 65 -8.93 -23.81 9.35
C ALA A 65 -10.19 -22.93 9.30
N GLY A 66 -10.68 -22.46 10.46
CA GLY A 66 -11.84 -21.56 10.52
C GLY A 66 -11.65 -20.25 9.74
N LEU A 67 -10.43 -19.71 9.64
CA LEU A 67 -10.16 -18.52 8.82
C LEU A 67 -10.31 -18.76 7.32
N THR A 68 -10.00 -19.96 6.84
CA THR A 68 -9.96 -20.29 5.40
C THR A 68 -11.21 -21.02 4.94
N GLU A 69 -11.86 -21.77 5.83
CA GLU A 69 -13.00 -22.64 5.57
C GLU A 69 -14.30 -22.05 6.15
N ASN A 70 -14.65 -20.82 5.75
CA ASN A 70 -15.89 -20.18 6.17
C ASN A 70 -16.71 -19.65 4.99
N ASP A 71 -18.01 -19.46 5.23
CA ASP A 71 -18.96 -18.94 4.25
C ASP A 71 -18.55 -17.57 3.69
N LEU A 72 -17.88 -16.74 4.50
CA LEU A 72 -17.39 -15.44 4.07
C LEU A 72 -16.32 -15.58 2.99
N MET A 73 -15.36 -16.50 3.16
CA MET A 73 -14.35 -16.76 2.13
C MET A 73 -14.95 -17.37 0.87
N GLN A 74 -15.96 -18.24 1.00
CA GLN A 74 -16.65 -18.78 -0.18
C GLN A 74 -17.35 -17.66 -0.98
N ARG A 75 -17.94 -16.67 -0.31
CA ARG A 75 -18.53 -15.49 -0.97
C ARG A 75 -17.45 -14.58 -1.56
N MET A 76 -16.36 -14.35 -0.82
CA MET A 76 -15.24 -13.51 -1.27
C MET A 76 -14.52 -14.10 -2.49
N GLY A 77 -14.47 -15.42 -2.65
CA GLY A 77 -13.92 -16.04 -3.86
C GLY A 77 -14.66 -15.62 -5.13
N ASN A 78 -16.00 -15.61 -5.07
CA ASN A 78 -16.85 -15.21 -6.20
C ASN A 78 -16.77 -13.70 -6.49
N GLU A 79 -16.54 -12.89 -5.45
CA GLU A 79 -16.52 -11.43 -5.51
C GLU A 79 -15.11 -10.84 -5.39
N LEU A 80 -14.06 -11.65 -5.62
CA LEU A 80 -12.67 -11.29 -5.31
C LEU A 80 -12.24 -10.00 -6.01
N VAL A 81 -12.60 -9.85 -7.29
CA VAL A 81 -12.26 -8.65 -8.08
C VAL A 81 -12.91 -7.41 -7.49
N LEU A 82 -14.19 -7.50 -7.09
CA LEU A 82 -14.91 -6.40 -6.46
C LEU A 82 -14.27 -6.04 -5.10
N ALA A 83 -13.94 -7.05 -4.29
CA ALA A 83 -13.26 -6.86 -3.01
C ALA A 83 -11.91 -6.16 -3.18
N MET A 84 -11.12 -6.51 -4.20
CA MET A 84 -9.85 -5.86 -4.52
C MET A 84 -10.03 -4.39 -4.93
N ILE A 85 -11.01 -4.11 -5.79
CA ILE A 85 -11.33 -2.73 -6.21
C ILE A 85 -11.75 -1.89 -5.01
N LEU A 86 -12.65 -2.40 -4.18
CA LEU A 86 -13.10 -1.72 -2.97
C LEU A 86 -11.95 -1.51 -1.98
N ASN A 87 -11.09 -2.50 -1.79
CA ASN A 87 -9.89 -2.38 -0.94
C ASN A 87 -8.97 -1.26 -1.42
N LEU A 88 -8.73 -1.18 -2.73
CA LEU A 88 -7.93 -0.10 -3.32
C LEU A 88 -8.58 1.28 -3.14
N ILE A 89 -9.88 1.40 -3.43
CA ILE A 89 -10.60 2.67 -3.27
C ILE A 89 -10.55 3.12 -1.81
N MET A 90 -10.85 2.23 -0.88
CA MET A 90 -10.83 2.55 0.55
C MET A 90 -9.43 2.90 1.04
N GLY A 91 -8.40 2.18 0.59
CA GLY A 91 -7.00 2.52 0.86
C GLY A 91 -6.67 3.93 0.39
N LEU A 92 -7.01 4.29 -0.84
CA LEU A 92 -6.77 5.65 -1.35
C LEU A 92 -7.55 6.72 -0.57
N VAL A 93 -8.81 6.47 -0.21
CA VAL A 93 -9.60 7.38 0.64
C VAL A 93 -8.90 7.61 1.99
N TRP A 94 -8.44 6.56 2.65
CA TRP A 94 -7.73 6.68 3.92
C TRP A 94 -6.39 7.39 3.77
N ALA A 95 -5.68 7.21 2.65
CA ALA A 95 -4.43 7.91 2.39
C ALA A 95 -4.62 9.42 2.20
N VAL A 96 -5.68 9.83 1.48
CA VAL A 96 -6.07 11.25 1.34
C VAL A 96 -6.44 11.84 2.70
N ILE A 97 -7.20 11.11 3.53
CA ILE A 97 -7.54 11.53 4.89
C ILE A 97 -6.26 11.68 5.74
N TYR A 98 -5.33 10.73 5.63
CA TYR A 98 -4.06 10.77 6.33
C TYR A 98 -3.26 12.03 5.98
N GLY A 99 -2.98 12.26 4.69
CA GLY A 99 -2.17 13.39 4.25
C GLY A 99 -2.81 14.74 4.59
N ARG A 100 -4.15 14.85 4.52
CA ARG A 100 -4.84 16.11 4.78
C ARG A 100 -4.99 16.45 6.27
N PHE A 101 -5.28 15.44 7.10
CA PHE A 101 -5.75 15.66 8.47
C PHE A 101 -4.85 15.05 9.54
N ALA A 102 -4.29 13.86 9.30
CA ALA A 102 -3.51 13.15 10.32
C ALA A 102 -2.05 13.57 10.31
N GLU A 103 -1.44 13.63 9.12
CA GLU A 103 -0.02 13.93 8.96
C GLU A 103 0.40 15.26 9.62
N PRO A 104 -0.34 16.37 9.48
CA PRO A 104 0.06 17.65 10.06
C PRO A 104 -0.08 17.71 11.59
N VAL A 105 -0.89 16.83 12.17
CA VAL A 105 -1.26 16.85 13.60
C VAL A 105 -0.42 15.85 14.40
N LEU A 106 -0.09 14.71 13.80
CA LEU A 106 0.63 13.64 14.46
C LEU A 106 2.13 13.97 14.55
N ARG A 107 2.74 13.66 15.70
CA ARG A 107 4.16 13.92 15.97
C ARG A 107 4.99 12.64 15.85
N GLY A 108 6.22 12.78 15.37
CA GLY A 108 7.21 11.69 15.28
C GLY A 108 7.54 11.29 13.85
N SER A 109 8.24 10.15 13.71
CA SER A 109 8.63 9.61 12.40
C SER A 109 7.43 9.23 11.54
N GLY A 110 7.57 9.32 10.21
CA GLY A 110 6.51 9.01 9.24
C GLY A 110 5.80 7.69 9.52
N TRP A 111 6.55 6.59 9.62
CA TRP A 111 5.99 5.27 9.89
C TRP A 111 5.19 5.21 11.21
N ARG A 112 5.62 5.93 12.25
CA ARG A 112 4.94 5.96 13.55
C ARG A 112 3.63 6.75 13.45
N LYS A 113 3.62 7.87 12.73
CA LYS A 113 2.40 8.64 12.44
C LYS A 113 1.38 7.77 11.72
N GLY A 114 1.82 7.07 10.68
CA GLY A 114 0.97 6.16 9.90
C GLY A 114 0.43 4.97 10.71
N VAL A 115 1.26 4.34 11.56
CA VAL A 115 0.81 3.28 12.50
C VAL A 115 -0.28 3.80 13.43
N LEU A 116 -0.07 4.95 14.08
CA LEU A 116 -1.05 5.52 14.99
C LEU A 116 -2.36 5.86 14.28
N PHE A 117 -2.27 6.42 13.08
CA PHE A 117 -3.43 6.69 12.23
C PHE A 117 -4.20 5.42 11.88
N SER A 118 -3.51 4.34 11.51
CA SER A 118 -4.14 3.08 11.06
C SER A 118 -4.99 2.37 12.12
N LEU A 119 -4.82 2.72 13.40
CA LEU A 119 -5.69 2.24 14.46
C LEU A 119 -7.15 2.67 14.25
N VAL A 120 -7.39 3.82 13.61
CA VAL A 120 -8.75 4.30 13.30
C VAL A 120 -9.46 3.39 12.28
N PRO A 121 -8.94 3.16 11.06
CA PRO A 121 -9.55 2.22 10.12
C PRO A 121 -9.60 0.79 10.65
N PHE A 122 -8.62 0.36 11.46
CA PHE A 122 -8.68 -0.92 12.16
C PHE A 122 -9.93 -1.04 13.05
N LEU A 123 -10.16 -0.04 13.91
CA LEU A 123 -11.34 -0.02 14.80
C LEU A 123 -12.64 0.01 14.01
N LEU A 124 -12.71 0.82 12.93
CA LEU A 124 -13.88 0.84 12.06
C LEU A 124 -14.10 -0.52 11.38
N SER A 125 -13.02 -1.19 10.98
CA SER A 125 -13.10 -2.51 10.35
C SER A 125 -13.68 -3.55 11.33
N ILE A 126 -13.19 -3.62 12.56
CA ILE A 126 -13.69 -4.62 13.53
C ILE A 126 -15.09 -4.30 14.07
N ILE A 127 -15.45 -3.02 14.22
CA ILE A 127 -16.73 -2.60 14.83
C ILE A 127 -17.85 -2.52 13.80
N ILE A 128 -17.53 -2.12 12.56
CA ILE A 128 -18.54 -1.83 11.53
C ILE A 128 -18.45 -2.84 10.39
N PHE A 129 -17.27 -3.00 9.79
CA PHE A 129 -17.13 -3.80 8.58
C PHE A 129 -17.32 -5.30 8.83
N LEU A 130 -16.67 -5.88 9.84
CA LEU A 130 -16.80 -7.31 10.14
C LEU A 130 -18.25 -7.74 10.42
N PRO A 131 -19.03 -7.03 11.27
CA PRO A 131 -20.46 -7.33 11.42
C PRO A 131 -21.24 -7.20 10.11
N LEU A 132 -20.95 -6.18 9.30
CA LEU A 132 -21.67 -5.92 8.06
C LEU A 132 -21.49 -7.03 7.02
N VAL A 133 -20.29 -7.64 6.96
CA VAL A 133 -20.01 -8.77 6.06
C VAL A 133 -20.42 -10.12 6.63
N GLY A 134 -21.02 -10.15 7.83
CA GLY A 134 -21.52 -11.37 8.46
C GLY A 134 -20.47 -12.16 9.25
N ALA A 135 -19.33 -11.55 9.59
CA ALA A 135 -18.33 -12.16 10.48
C ALA A 135 -18.67 -11.98 11.98
N GLY A 136 -19.74 -11.27 12.30
CA GLY A 136 -20.14 -10.96 13.67
C GLY A 136 -19.28 -9.87 14.33
N PHE A 137 -19.62 -9.53 15.57
CA PHE A 137 -18.83 -8.58 16.36
C PHE A 137 -17.45 -9.17 16.66
N LEU A 138 -16.37 -8.43 16.35
CA LEU A 138 -14.98 -8.90 16.49
C LEU A 138 -14.64 -10.18 15.70
N GLY A 139 -15.44 -10.60 14.72
CA GLY A 139 -15.16 -11.83 13.98
C GLY A 139 -15.57 -13.13 14.69
N MET A 140 -16.43 -13.05 15.72
CA MET A 140 -16.83 -14.22 16.52
C MET A 140 -17.59 -15.29 15.73
N ASP A 141 -18.19 -14.95 14.58
CA ASP A 141 -18.99 -15.91 13.79
C ASP A 141 -18.13 -16.71 12.79
N VAL A 142 -16.80 -16.54 12.79
CA VAL A 142 -15.86 -17.16 11.83
C VAL A 142 -15.21 -18.43 12.39
N ASP A 143 -15.56 -18.86 13.61
CA ASP A 143 -14.97 -20.04 14.31
C ASP A 143 -13.43 -20.06 14.36
N ALA A 144 -12.80 -18.91 14.11
CA ALA A 144 -11.35 -18.73 14.01
C ALA A 144 -10.71 -18.18 15.30
N GLY A 145 -11.46 -18.19 16.41
CA GLY A 145 -11.02 -17.63 17.68
C GLY A 145 -10.64 -16.14 17.56
N PRO A 146 -9.54 -15.67 18.17
CA PRO A 146 -9.11 -14.26 18.10
C PRO A 146 -8.38 -13.90 16.80
N LEU A 147 -8.13 -14.86 15.90
CA LEU A 147 -7.32 -14.64 14.71
C LEU A 147 -7.89 -13.57 13.76
N PRO A 148 -9.21 -13.43 13.54
CA PRO A 148 -9.75 -12.36 12.70
C PRO A 148 -9.35 -10.96 13.18
N VAL A 149 -9.41 -10.71 14.51
CA VAL A 149 -9.02 -9.42 15.09
C VAL A 149 -7.52 -9.19 14.95
N LEU A 150 -6.71 -10.20 15.28
CA LEU A 150 -5.25 -10.10 15.21
C LEU A 150 -4.74 -9.92 13.77
N GLY A 151 -5.28 -10.70 12.83
CA GLY A 151 -4.96 -10.56 11.42
C GLY A 151 -5.34 -9.18 10.91
N ASN A 152 -6.55 -8.70 11.22
CA ASN A 152 -7.00 -7.38 10.81
C ASN A 152 -6.13 -6.25 11.41
N LEU A 153 -5.70 -6.39 12.66
CA LEU A 153 -4.77 -5.45 13.30
C LEU A 153 -3.44 -5.43 12.54
N ILE A 154 -2.84 -6.59 12.28
CA ILE A 154 -1.56 -6.69 11.56
C ILE A 154 -1.66 -6.02 10.18
N LEU A 155 -2.73 -6.28 9.42
CA LEU A 155 -2.93 -5.68 8.11
C LEU A 155 -2.96 -4.15 8.17
N HIS A 156 -3.71 -3.59 9.12
CA HIS A 156 -3.80 -2.14 9.28
C HIS A 156 -2.48 -1.53 9.77
N LEU A 157 -1.75 -2.19 10.66
CA LEU A 157 -0.43 -1.74 11.09
C LEU A 157 0.55 -1.70 9.92
N VAL A 158 0.55 -2.71 9.04
CA VAL A 158 1.37 -2.71 7.82
C VAL A 158 0.97 -1.57 6.89
N TYR A 159 -0.32 -1.43 6.59
CA TYR A 159 -0.85 -0.32 5.79
C TYR A 159 -0.41 1.04 6.34
N GLY A 160 -0.61 1.27 7.64
CA GLY A 160 -0.24 2.50 8.32
C GLY A 160 1.26 2.77 8.27
N ALA A 161 2.09 1.78 8.61
CA ALA A 161 3.53 1.91 8.60
C ALA A 161 4.06 2.31 7.21
N VAL A 162 3.59 1.62 6.16
CA VAL A 162 4.00 1.89 4.78
C VAL A 162 3.48 3.24 4.30
N LEU A 163 2.20 3.57 4.54
CA LEU A 163 1.61 4.86 4.19
C LEU A 163 2.43 6.01 4.79
N GLY A 164 2.66 5.95 6.09
CA GLY A 164 3.37 7.00 6.81
C GLY A 164 4.85 7.12 6.43
N ALA A 165 5.52 5.99 6.16
CA ALA A 165 6.90 6.00 5.67
C ALA A 165 7.01 6.60 4.27
N MET A 166 6.19 6.14 3.33
CA MET A 166 6.20 6.61 1.94
C MET A 166 5.84 8.09 1.84
N PHE A 167 4.86 8.56 2.63
CA PHE A 167 4.50 9.97 2.66
C PHE A 167 5.64 10.86 3.22
N ALA A 168 6.41 10.34 4.20
CA ALA A 168 7.51 11.10 4.79
C ALA A 168 8.75 11.19 3.89
N ILE A 169 9.03 10.16 3.07
CA ILE A 169 10.17 10.17 2.13
C ILE A 169 10.06 11.37 1.17
N GLU A 170 8.88 11.61 0.61
CA GLU A 170 8.61 12.75 -0.28
C GLU A 170 8.66 14.12 0.45
N THR A 171 8.56 14.08 1.79
CA THR A 171 8.71 15.28 2.62
C THR A 171 10.18 15.66 2.78
N ASP A 172 11.04 14.67 3.05
CA ASP A 172 12.45 14.89 3.34
C ASP A 172 13.26 15.17 2.04
N SER A 173 12.88 14.55 0.91
CA SER A 173 13.50 14.80 -0.40
C SER A 173 13.28 16.22 -0.93
N GLY A 174 12.23 16.90 -0.49
CA GLY A 174 11.95 18.31 -0.85
C GLY A 174 12.75 19.36 -0.06
N LEU A 175 13.37 18.98 1.06
CA LEU A 175 14.04 19.92 1.98
C LEU A 175 15.57 19.92 1.91
N ALA A 176 16.20 18.91 1.29
CA ALA A 176 17.65 18.68 1.42
C ALA A 176 18.47 18.62 0.11
N GLY A 177 17.85 18.61 -1.07
CA GLY A 177 18.58 18.39 -2.33
C GLY A 177 19.16 19.65 -2.96
N GLU A 178 20.44 19.61 -3.40
CA GLU A 178 20.87 20.40 -4.55
C GLU A 178 19.91 20.11 -5.70
N SER A 179 19.46 21.14 -6.41
CA SER A 179 18.38 21.06 -7.40
C SER A 179 18.56 19.96 -8.46
N GLY A 180 19.79 19.52 -8.74
CA GLY A 180 20.09 18.43 -9.66
C GLY A 180 19.73 17.03 -9.13
N GLU A 181 20.01 16.73 -7.86
CA GLU A 181 19.70 15.41 -7.27
C GLU A 181 18.19 15.23 -7.06
N HIS A 182 17.48 16.32 -6.76
CA HIS A 182 16.02 16.31 -6.65
C HIS A 182 15.35 16.00 -7.99
N LEU A 183 15.84 16.58 -9.11
CA LEU A 183 15.30 16.29 -10.43
C LEU A 183 15.52 14.82 -10.84
N ALA A 184 16.69 14.26 -10.54
CA ALA A 184 16.99 12.85 -10.80
C ALA A 184 16.09 11.89 -10.01
N ALA A 185 15.83 12.20 -8.73
CA ALA A 185 14.93 11.43 -7.89
C ALA A 185 13.47 11.50 -8.38
N VAL A 186 12.99 12.70 -8.71
CA VAL A 186 11.62 12.93 -9.22
C VAL A 186 11.37 12.16 -10.51
N ASP A 187 12.34 12.12 -11.43
CA ASP A 187 12.17 11.41 -12.70
C ASP A 187 12.29 9.89 -12.52
N ALA A 188 13.15 9.41 -11.61
CA ALA A 188 13.17 8.01 -11.20
C ALA A 188 11.86 7.56 -10.53
N GLU A 189 11.24 8.43 -9.73
CA GLU A 189 9.95 8.16 -9.09
C GLU A 189 8.79 8.13 -10.08
N LYS A 190 8.72 9.09 -11.01
CA LYS A 190 7.74 9.06 -12.10
C LYS A 190 7.89 7.80 -12.94
N GLY A 191 9.14 7.45 -13.27
CA GLY A 191 9.49 6.23 -13.97
C GLY A 191 9.00 5.00 -13.21
N ALA A 192 9.30 4.91 -11.90
CA ALA A 192 8.87 3.80 -11.05
C ALA A 192 7.33 3.70 -10.97
N ALA A 193 6.61 4.82 -10.82
CA ALA A 193 5.15 4.85 -10.75
C ALA A 193 4.50 4.39 -12.07
N ILE A 194 5.01 4.86 -13.22
CA ILE A 194 4.57 4.39 -14.54
C ILE A 194 4.90 2.91 -14.70
N GLY A 195 6.10 2.50 -14.27
CA GLY A 195 6.56 1.12 -14.30
C GLY A 195 5.67 0.19 -13.48
N VAL A 196 5.27 0.58 -12.27
CA VAL A 196 4.30 -0.16 -11.43
C VAL A 196 2.98 -0.36 -12.16
N ALA A 197 2.43 0.70 -12.76
CA ALA A 197 1.14 0.64 -13.42
C ALA A 197 1.18 -0.29 -14.64
N ILE A 198 2.17 -0.10 -15.52
CA ILE A 198 2.36 -0.93 -16.71
C ILE A 198 2.70 -2.36 -16.31
N GLY A 199 3.65 -2.53 -15.40
CA GLY A 199 4.10 -3.82 -14.90
C GLY A 199 2.97 -4.61 -14.25
N GLY A 200 2.13 -3.95 -13.44
CA GLY A 200 0.95 -4.58 -12.83
C GLY A 200 -0.05 -5.07 -13.88
N VAL A 201 -0.38 -4.24 -14.87
CA VAL A 201 -1.29 -4.63 -15.97
C VAL A 201 -0.71 -5.79 -16.79
N VAL A 202 0.56 -5.70 -17.19
CA VAL A 202 1.27 -6.77 -17.91
C VAL A 202 1.31 -8.04 -17.06
N GLY A 203 1.54 -7.91 -15.77
CA GLY A 203 1.54 -8.98 -14.79
C GLY A 203 0.20 -9.71 -14.70
N VAL A 204 -0.92 -8.97 -14.63
CA VAL A 204 -2.27 -9.54 -14.68
C VAL A 204 -2.48 -10.32 -15.97
N ILE A 205 -2.14 -9.71 -17.12
CA ILE A 205 -2.32 -10.35 -18.43
C ILE A 205 -1.49 -11.63 -18.52
N ALA A 206 -0.22 -11.57 -18.11
CA ALA A 206 0.68 -12.72 -18.11
C ALA A 206 0.18 -13.82 -17.18
N GLY A 207 -0.18 -13.49 -15.94
CA GLY A 207 -0.74 -14.45 -14.99
C GLY A 207 -2.05 -15.08 -15.49
N TRP A 208 -2.93 -14.30 -16.11
CA TRP A 208 -4.17 -14.79 -16.69
C TRP A 208 -3.94 -15.71 -17.91
N LEU A 209 -2.95 -15.41 -18.76
CA LEU A 209 -2.59 -16.22 -19.93
C LEU A 209 -1.91 -17.54 -19.55
N ILE A 210 -1.06 -17.52 -18.52
CA ILE A 210 -0.34 -18.70 -18.03
C ILE A 210 -1.25 -19.56 -17.12
N GLY A 211 -2.27 -18.93 -16.51
CA GLY A 211 -3.22 -19.53 -15.58
C GLY A 211 -3.68 -20.95 -15.94
N PRO A 212 -4.19 -21.21 -17.16
CA PRO A 212 -4.67 -22.54 -17.56
C PRO A 212 -3.62 -23.66 -17.46
N GLY A 213 -2.33 -23.33 -17.54
CA GLY A 213 -1.23 -24.30 -17.37
C GLY A 213 -0.85 -24.56 -15.91
N LEU A 214 -1.42 -23.81 -14.97
CA LEU A 214 -1.17 -23.87 -13.53
C LEU A 214 -2.46 -24.07 -12.74
N ASP A 215 -3.57 -24.47 -13.40
CA ASP A 215 -4.87 -24.69 -12.74
C ASP A 215 -4.77 -25.77 -11.64
N ASP A 216 -3.80 -26.68 -11.75
CA ASP A 216 -3.48 -27.68 -10.70
C ASP A 216 -2.87 -27.05 -9.42
N LEU A 217 -2.34 -25.83 -9.51
CA LEU A 217 -1.67 -25.14 -8.40
C LEU A 217 -2.55 -24.08 -7.73
N ALA A 218 -3.32 -23.32 -8.52
CA ALA A 218 -4.17 -22.26 -8.03
C ALA A 218 -5.24 -21.87 -9.05
N GLU A 219 -6.33 -21.26 -8.58
CA GLU A 219 -7.33 -20.68 -9.48
C GLU A 219 -6.73 -19.59 -10.37
N ARG A 220 -7.19 -19.53 -11.62
CA ARG A 220 -6.73 -18.57 -12.63
C ARG A 220 -6.78 -17.11 -12.19
N SER A 221 -7.77 -16.73 -11.38
CA SER A 221 -7.90 -15.41 -10.76
C SER A 221 -6.71 -15.13 -9.83
N THR A 222 -6.39 -16.07 -8.94
CA THR A 222 -5.26 -16.00 -8.02
C THR A 222 -3.92 -15.87 -8.76
N ILE A 223 -3.74 -16.64 -9.84
CA ILE A 223 -2.52 -16.57 -10.65
C ILE A 223 -2.40 -15.21 -11.35
N ALA A 224 -3.51 -14.66 -11.86
CA ALA A 224 -3.53 -13.32 -12.44
C ALA A 224 -3.16 -12.24 -11.41
N VAL A 225 -3.66 -12.36 -10.18
CA VAL A 225 -3.33 -11.45 -9.08
C VAL A 225 -1.85 -11.56 -8.72
N ALA A 226 -1.33 -12.78 -8.52
CA ALA A 226 0.09 -13.01 -8.26
C ALA A 226 0.97 -12.43 -9.38
N GLY A 227 0.54 -12.59 -10.63
CA GLY A 227 1.14 -11.97 -11.80
C GLY A 227 1.16 -10.45 -11.69
N ALA A 228 0.06 -9.82 -11.28
CA ALA A 228 -0.03 -8.38 -11.04
C ALA A 228 1.02 -7.88 -10.03
N PHE A 229 1.16 -8.59 -8.91
CA PHE A 229 2.14 -8.25 -7.88
C PHE A 229 3.58 -8.37 -8.39
N ALA A 230 3.90 -9.49 -9.05
CA ALA A 230 5.22 -9.72 -9.62
C ALA A 230 5.56 -8.68 -10.71
N GLY A 231 4.59 -8.41 -11.59
CA GLY A 231 4.72 -7.45 -12.66
C GLY A 231 4.90 -6.02 -12.13
N ALA A 232 4.13 -5.61 -11.12
CA ALA A 232 4.29 -4.30 -10.48
C ALA A 232 5.68 -4.14 -9.86
N ALA A 233 6.19 -5.17 -9.17
CA ALA A 233 7.53 -5.15 -8.56
C ALA A 233 8.65 -5.03 -9.61
N ILE A 234 8.57 -5.79 -10.70
CA ILE A 234 9.50 -5.67 -11.84
C ILE A 234 9.36 -4.28 -12.49
N GLY A 235 8.13 -3.80 -12.59
CA GLY A 235 7.78 -2.47 -13.06
C GLY A 235 8.47 -1.34 -12.30
N ILE A 236 8.50 -1.40 -10.97
CA ILE A 236 9.23 -0.43 -10.12
C ILE A 236 10.69 -0.36 -10.56
N LEU A 237 11.35 -1.51 -10.68
CA LEU A 237 12.77 -1.60 -11.01
C LEU A 237 13.06 -1.04 -12.40
N ILE A 238 12.32 -1.50 -13.42
CA ILE A 238 12.53 -1.05 -14.81
C ILE A 238 12.19 0.44 -14.94
N GLY A 239 11.08 0.86 -14.35
CA GLY A 239 10.61 2.23 -14.38
C GLY A 239 11.60 3.20 -13.74
N SER A 240 12.11 2.86 -12.55
CA SER A 240 13.12 3.67 -11.86
C SER A 240 14.40 3.82 -12.68
N LEU A 241 14.89 2.74 -13.29
CA LEU A 241 16.07 2.76 -14.14
C LEU A 241 15.85 3.57 -15.43
N ALA A 242 14.66 3.50 -16.03
CA ALA A 242 14.31 4.24 -17.23
C ALA A 242 14.27 5.76 -16.96
N GLY A 243 13.65 6.18 -15.84
CA GLY A 243 13.59 7.58 -15.43
C GLY A 243 14.96 8.21 -15.25
N MET A 244 15.93 7.47 -14.70
CA MET A 244 17.30 7.97 -14.54
C MET A 244 18.07 8.15 -15.86
N ARG A 245 17.74 7.37 -16.91
CA ARG A 245 18.48 7.41 -18.20
C ARG A 245 18.17 8.65 -19.02
N GLU A 246 16.91 9.09 -19.03
CA GLU A 246 16.43 10.22 -19.83
C GLU A 246 17.15 11.53 -19.49
N GLN A 247 17.65 11.65 -18.25
CA GLN A 247 18.41 12.80 -17.79
C GLN A 247 19.88 12.81 -18.24
N SER A 248 20.51 11.64 -18.37
CA SER A 248 21.90 11.53 -18.82
C SER A 248 22.10 11.96 -20.27
N ASP A 249 21.07 11.74 -21.12
CA ASP A 249 21.11 12.11 -22.53
C ASP A 249 20.85 13.61 -22.76
N GLY A 250 20.16 14.28 -21.84
CA GLY A 250 19.84 15.71 -21.93
C GLY A 250 21.02 16.65 -21.69
N HIS A 251 22.05 16.23 -20.94
CA HIS A 251 23.20 17.08 -20.60
C HIS A 251 24.32 17.11 -21.64
N HIS A 252 24.26 16.28 -22.68
CA HIS A 252 25.27 16.27 -23.75
C HIS A 252 24.96 17.19 -24.95
N LEU A 253 23.83 17.90 -24.93
CA LEU A 253 23.37 18.74 -26.04
C LEU A 253 23.44 20.26 -25.79
N THR A 254 24.10 20.70 -24.71
CA THR A 254 24.33 22.12 -24.38
C THR A 254 25.79 22.39 -24.12
#